data_AF-A0A497ECT1-F1
#
_entry.id   AF-A0A497ECT1-F1
#
_cell.length_a   1.000
_cell.length_b   1.000
_cell.length_c   1.000
_cell.angle_alpha   90.00
_cell.angle_beta   90.00
_cell.angle_gamma   90.00
#
_symmetry.space_group_name_H-M   'P 1'
#
loop_
_entity.id
_entity.type
_entity.pdbx_description
1 polymer ?
#
loop_
_entity_poly.entity_id
_entity_poly.type
_entity_poly.pdbx_seq_one_letter_code
_entity_poly.pdbx_strand_id
1 'polypeptide(L)'
;INSNTWPNSGIGRFNPDGSQGSCHACHSRHSFDVRIARSPDNCGKCHMGPDHPQIEIFNESKHGIAFRANVDRMALDKKEWILGRDYGAAPTCATCHIAGHMTPQGVEVSNSHDIGERISWILRPKVSHKLNQVTFTDGYQKDYPHTMELPAVGDVVVVHQKVVENFKLTTKDIERTVASSKTWEDRRKAMTMACRNCHNDHFIDNFYQQFDDLVNLYNDKFGKPSLAIMNELTADGVVDAGAPFSTELDWVYFELWHHEGRRARHGASMMGPDYTHWHGMYEVAGTFYNEFLPLVVEAAEEHSHAMGRKWKARVDELLNSPDHVWTKGLSPEKAQALAAEYKARYNQ
;
A
#
# COMPACT_ATOMS: atom_id res chain seq x y z
N ILE A 1 15.89 26.36 0.57
CA ILE A 1 15.57 25.61 -0.65
C ILE A 1 16.19 26.36 -1.79
N ASN A 2 16.94 25.68 -2.64
CA ASN A 2 17.57 26.28 -3.81
C ASN A 2 16.48 26.55 -4.86
N SER A 3 16.40 27.75 -5.44
CA SER A 3 15.45 28.06 -6.53
C SER A 3 15.62 27.14 -7.75
N ASN A 4 16.80 26.53 -7.91
CA ASN A 4 17.09 25.53 -8.94
C ASN A 4 16.34 24.21 -8.74
N THR A 5 15.66 24.00 -7.60
CA THR A 5 14.76 22.84 -7.42
C THR A 5 13.37 23.07 -8.02
N TRP A 6 13.14 24.21 -8.70
CA TRP A 6 11.96 24.47 -9.52
C TRP A 6 12.30 24.29 -11.02
N PRO A 7 11.34 23.81 -11.84
CA PRO A 7 9.95 23.50 -11.51
C PRO A 7 9.77 22.14 -10.81
N ASN A 8 9.05 22.13 -9.69
CA ASN A 8 8.67 20.92 -8.96
C ASN A 8 7.21 21.04 -8.47
N SER A 9 6.39 20.03 -8.74
CA SER A 9 4.97 20.01 -8.33
C SER A 9 4.66 18.85 -7.37
N GLY A 10 5.67 18.31 -6.67
CA GLY A 10 5.49 17.19 -5.76
C GLY A 10 4.60 17.58 -4.56
N ILE A 11 3.76 16.65 -4.10
CA ILE A 11 2.82 16.89 -3.00
C ILE A 11 3.51 17.23 -1.67
N GLY A 12 4.75 16.78 -1.47
CA GLY A 12 5.58 17.07 -0.29
C GLY A 12 6.65 18.14 -0.51
N ARG A 13 6.52 19.00 -1.52
CA ARG A 13 7.52 20.03 -1.84
C ARG A 13 7.66 21.03 -0.69
N PHE A 14 8.88 21.35 -0.29
CA PHE A 14 9.12 22.48 0.60
C PHE A 14 9.14 23.80 -0.18
N ASN A 15 8.39 24.82 0.28
CA ASN A 15 8.28 26.12 -0.35
C ASN A 15 9.24 27.16 0.26
N PRO A 16 9.64 28.21 -0.48
CA PRO A 16 10.53 29.25 0.02
C PRO A 16 10.03 29.98 1.28
N ASP A 17 8.71 30.06 1.46
CA ASP A 17 8.05 30.63 2.65
C ASP A 17 7.98 29.67 3.85
N GLY A 18 8.55 28.47 3.72
CA GLY A 18 8.55 27.44 4.76
C GLY A 18 7.33 26.53 4.76
N SER A 19 6.28 26.84 3.98
CA SER A 19 5.12 25.98 3.84
C SER A 19 5.46 24.65 3.14
N GLN A 20 4.66 23.63 3.38
CA GLN A 20 4.83 22.31 2.79
C GLN A 20 3.73 22.01 1.78
N GLY A 21 4.14 21.45 0.67
CA GLY A 21 3.31 20.93 -0.40
C GLY A 21 3.13 21.84 -1.60
N SER A 22 2.37 21.32 -2.56
CA SER A 22 2.05 21.98 -3.82
C SER A 22 0.58 21.81 -4.14
N CYS A 23 -0.22 22.85 -3.91
CA CYS A 23 -1.68 22.77 -4.10
C CYS A 23 -2.08 22.50 -5.57
N HIS A 24 -1.21 22.79 -6.54
CA HIS A 24 -1.49 22.51 -7.95
C HIS A 24 -1.11 21.07 -8.37
N ALA A 25 -0.80 20.18 -7.42
CA ALA A 25 -0.54 18.78 -7.72
C ALA A 25 -1.79 18.07 -8.26
N CYS A 26 -2.99 18.45 -7.80
CA CYS A 26 -4.24 17.78 -8.16
C CYS A 26 -5.16 18.57 -9.10
N HIS A 27 -5.27 19.89 -8.91
CA HIS A 27 -5.98 20.79 -9.81
C HIS A 27 -4.96 21.76 -10.41
N SER A 28 -4.43 21.36 -11.57
CA SER A 28 -3.27 22.01 -12.18
C SER A 28 -3.48 23.50 -12.45
N ARG A 29 -2.41 24.28 -12.30
CA ARG A 29 -2.35 25.63 -12.85
C ARG A 29 -2.47 25.58 -14.39
N HIS A 30 -3.05 26.57 -15.06
CA HIS A 30 -3.64 27.80 -14.54
C HIS A 30 -5.18 27.74 -14.45
N SER A 31 -5.80 26.62 -14.81
CA SER A 31 -7.26 26.48 -14.77
C SER A 31 -7.79 26.24 -13.35
N PHE A 32 -7.02 25.55 -12.50
CA PHE A 32 -7.44 25.10 -11.17
C PHE A 32 -8.81 24.40 -11.19
N ASP A 33 -9.06 23.63 -12.25
CA ASP A 33 -10.35 23.00 -12.50
C ASP A 33 -10.56 21.79 -11.58
N VAL A 34 -11.64 21.83 -10.79
CA VAL A 34 -12.01 20.75 -9.88
C VAL A 34 -12.33 19.43 -10.61
N ARG A 35 -12.76 19.49 -11.87
CA ARG A 35 -12.97 18.30 -12.70
C ARG A 35 -11.68 17.50 -12.86
N ILE A 36 -10.54 18.18 -12.98
CA ILE A 36 -9.23 17.53 -13.08
C ILE A 36 -8.91 16.82 -11.77
N ALA A 37 -9.11 17.48 -10.62
CA ALA A 37 -8.85 16.88 -9.31
C ALA A 37 -9.76 15.69 -8.99
N ARG A 38 -10.99 15.68 -9.52
CA ARG A 38 -11.96 14.58 -9.35
C ARG A 38 -11.78 13.46 -10.38
N SER A 39 -10.96 13.67 -11.41
CA SER A 39 -10.70 12.67 -12.45
C SER A 39 -9.53 11.76 -12.05
N PRO A 40 -9.67 10.43 -12.19
CA PRO A 40 -8.62 9.46 -11.84
C PRO A 40 -7.27 9.72 -12.53
N ASP A 41 -7.29 10.18 -13.79
CA ASP A 41 -6.07 10.41 -14.59
C ASP A 41 -5.08 11.35 -13.92
N ASN A 42 -5.57 12.34 -13.16
CA ASN A 42 -4.70 13.26 -12.46
C ASN A 42 -3.91 12.56 -11.32
N CYS A 43 -4.54 11.63 -10.61
CA CYS A 43 -3.87 10.80 -9.60
C CYS A 43 -2.82 9.90 -10.27
N GLY A 44 -3.15 9.37 -11.45
CA GLY A 44 -2.30 8.50 -12.25
C GLY A 44 -0.98 9.11 -12.73
N LYS A 45 -0.79 10.43 -12.62
CA LYS A 45 0.53 11.06 -12.84
C LYS A 45 1.60 10.52 -11.89
N CYS A 46 1.23 10.12 -10.67
CA CYS A 46 2.15 9.70 -9.62
C CYS A 46 1.81 8.33 -9.04
N HIS A 47 0.52 8.00 -8.97
CA HIS A 47 0.01 6.72 -8.44
C HIS A 47 -0.04 5.66 -9.55
N MET A 48 1.15 5.31 -10.04
CA MET A 48 1.37 4.41 -11.17
C MET A 48 2.67 3.63 -11.00
N GLY A 49 2.92 2.69 -11.90
CA GLY A 49 4.21 2.03 -12.01
C GLY A 49 4.40 0.85 -11.06
N PRO A 50 5.64 0.35 -10.92
CA PRO A 50 5.89 -1.01 -10.46
C PRO A 50 5.70 -1.24 -8.96
N ASP A 51 5.71 -0.18 -8.13
CA ASP A 51 5.61 -0.30 -6.68
C ASP A 51 4.27 0.16 -6.11
N HIS A 52 3.50 0.92 -6.90
CA HIS A 52 2.19 1.40 -6.51
C HIS A 52 1.32 1.71 -7.75
N PRO A 53 0.86 0.68 -8.48
CA PRO A 53 0.13 0.83 -9.75
C PRO A 53 -1.36 1.16 -9.56
N GLN A 54 -1.68 2.16 -8.73
CA GLN A 54 -3.09 2.37 -8.37
C GLN A 54 -3.95 2.81 -9.55
N ILE A 55 -3.41 3.58 -10.50
CA ILE A 55 -4.18 3.97 -11.69
C ILE A 55 -4.41 2.80 -12.64
N GLU A 56 -3.43 1.91 -12.81
CA GLU A 56 -3.57 0.72 -13.64
C GLU A 56 -4.61 -0.23 -13.04
N ILE A 57 -4.53 -0.47 -11.72
CA ILE A 57 -5.54 -1.25 -10.97
C ILE A 57 -6.94 -0.63 -11.11
N PHE A 58 -7.05 0.69 -10.88
CA PHE A 58 -8.34 1.37 -11.04
C PHE A 58 -8.86 1.20 -12.46
N ASN A 59 -8.00 1.36 -13.46
CA ASN A 59 -8.37 1.30 -14.87
C ASN A 59 -8.85 -0.09 -15.30
N GLU A 60 -8.28 -1.18 -14.81
CA GLU A 60 -8.78 -2.54 -15.11
C GLU A 60 -10.04 -2.91 -14.31
N SER A 61 -10.23 -2.29 -13.14
CA SER A 61 -11.36 -2.60 -12.25
C SER A 61 -12.71 -2.25 -12.90
N LYS A 62 -13.77 -2.89 -12.39
CA LYS A 62 -15.15 -2.54 -12.79
C LYS A 62 -15.50 -1.09 -12.47
N HIS A 63 -14.91 -0.51 -11.43
CA HIS A 63 -15.10 0.90 -11.10
C HIS A 63 -14.52 1.83 -12.18
N GLY A 64 -13.28 1.59 -12.64
CA GLY A 64 -12.67 2.40 -13.70
C GLY A 64 -13.36 2.22 -15.05
N ILE A 65 -13.78 1.00 -15.38
CA ILE A 65 -14.58 0.74 -16.59
C ILE A 65 -15.91 1.51 -16.52
N ALA A 66 -16.62 1.45 -15.39
CA ALA A 66 -17.89 2.15 -15.21
C ALA A 66 -17.72 3.68 -15.26
N PHE A 67 -16.65 4.22 -14.67
CA PHE A 67 -16.34 5.66 -14.71
C PHE A 67 -16.16 6.13 -16.15
N ARG A 68 -15.31 5.46 -16.94
CA ARG A 68 -15.08 5.85 -18.35
C ARG A 68 -16.35 5.77 -19.18
N ALA A 69 -17.20 4.77 -18.94
CA ALA A 69 -18.46 4.59 -19.65
C ALA A 69 -19.55 5.60 -19.24
N ASN A 70 -19.41 6.30 -18.11
CA ASN A 70 -20.44 7.16 -17.55
C ASN A 70 -19.90 8.53 -17.10
N VAL A 71 -18.78 9.00 -17.68
CA VAL A 71 -18.11 10.24 -17.24
C VAL A 71 -19.03 11.46 -17.33
N ASP A 72 -19.93 11.49 -18.30
CA ASP A 72 -20.97 12.49 -18.50
C ASP A 72 -22.04 12.50 -17.39
N ARG A 73 -22.21 11.38 -16.68
CA ARG A 73 -23.14 11.21 -15.56
C ARG A 73 -22.49 11.44 -14.19
N MET A 74 -21.22 11.82 -14.16
CA MET A 74 -20.47 12.00 -12.91
C MET A 74 -20.61 13.40 -12.30
N ALA A 75 -21.12 14.40 -13.03
CA ALA A 75 -21.32 15.77 -12.52
C ALA A 75 -20.05 16.38 -11.86
N LEU A 76 -18.88 16.17 -12.50
CA LEU A 76 -17.56 16.48 -11.95
C LEU A 76 -17.33 17.96 -11.63
N ASP A 77 -18.12 18.87 -12.18
CA ASP A 77 -18.04 20.32 -12.01
C ASP A 77 -18.89 20.87 -10.87
N LYS A 78 -19.78 20.06 -10.26
CA LYS A 78 -20.66 20.55 -9.20
C LYS A 78 -19.89 21.09 -8.00
N LYS A 79 -20.36 22.19 -7.43
CA LYS A 79 -19.77 22.80 -6.23
C LYS A 79 -19.76 21.82 -5.06
N GLU A 80 -20.89 21.21 -4.78
CA GLU A 80 -20.99 20.07 -3.87
C GLU A 80 -21.05 18.78 -4.69
N TRP A 81 -20.19 17.82 -4.35
CA TRP A 81 -20.04 16.59 -5.11
C TRP A 81 -20.08 15.40 -4.16
N ILE A 82 -21.30 15.01 -3.81
CA ILE A 82 -21.59 14.01 -2.79
C ILE A 82 -22.06 12.70 -3.45
N LEU A 83 -21.31 11.62 -3.22
CA LEU A 83 -21.69 10.29 -3.68
C LEU A 83 -23.06 9.89 -3.08
N GLY A 84 -23.94 9.33 -3.90
CA GLY A 84 -25.30 8.91 -3.50
C GLY A 84 -26.36 10.00 -3.60
N ARG A 85 -25.96 11.27 -3.76
CA ARG A 85 -26.85 12.42 -3.97
C ARG A 85 -26.65 13.08 -5.32
N ASP A 86 -25.41 13.40 -5.64
CA ASP A 86 -25.05 14.17 -6.84
C ASP A 86 -24.65 13.28 -8.02
N TYR A 87 -24.11 12.10 -7.74
CA TYR A 87 -23.72 11.07 -8.70
C TYR A 87 -23.75 9.69 -8.03
N GLY A 88 -23.81 8.64 -8.85
CA GLY A 88 -23.75 7.25 -8.39
C GLY A 88 -23.39 6.25 -9.49
N ALA A 89 -22.93 6.72 -10.65
CA ALA A 89 -22.64 5.85 -11.79
C ALA A 89 -21.35 5.04 -11.61
N ALA A 90 -20.34 5.61 -10.93
CA ALA A 90 -19.09 4.96 -10.58
C ALA A 90 -18.36 5.76 -9.47
N PRO A 91 -17.43 5.17 -8.72
CA PRO A 91 -16.48 5.91 -7.90
C PRO A 91 -15.24 6.31 -8.71
N THR A 92 -14.53 7.31 -8.20
CA THR A 92 -13.17 7.72 -8.63
C THR A 92 -12.19 7.63 -7.45
N CYS A 93 -10.90 7.87 -7.69
CA CYS A 93 -9.92 8.02 -6.61
C CYS A 93 -10.37 9.07 -5.58
N ALA A 94 -10.83 10.23 -6.06
CA ALA A 94 -11.34 11.30 -5.21
C ALA A 94 -12.60 10.89 -4.45
N THR A 95 -13.52 10.13 -5.06
CA THR A 95 -14.72 9.61 -4.39
C THR A 95 -14.37 8.84 -3.12
N CYS A 96 -13.42 7.91 -3.22
CA CYS A 96 -13.04 7.02 -2.12
C CYS A 96 -12.13 7.69 -1.09
N HIS A 97 -11.25 8.61 -1.50
CA HIS A 97 -10.23 9.16 -0.61
C HIS A 97 -10.48 10.59 -0.10
N ILE A 98 -11.32 11.39 -0.79
CA ILE A 98 -11.38 12.85 -0.57
C ILE A 98 -12.82 13.38 -0.52
N ALA A 99 -13.74 12.83 -1.30
CA ALA A 99 -15.07 13.41 -1.47
C ALA A 99 -16.04 13.01 -0.35
N GLY A 100 -17.06 13.85 -0.15
CA GLY A 100 -18.20 13.52 0.70
C GLY A 100 -19.12 12.45 0.10
N HIS A 101 -19.93 11.84 0.96
CA HIS A 101 -20.85 10.76 0.61
C HIS A 101 -22.10 10.80 1.52
N MET A 102 -23.18 10.15 1.11
CA MET A 102 -24.35 9.99 1.97
C MET A 102 -24.09 8.91 3.02
N THR A 103 -24.61 9.14 4.22
CA THR A 103 -24.70 8.19 5.34
C THR A 103 -26.16 8.11 5.81
N PRO A 104 -26.53 7.13 6.64
CA PRO A 104 -27.87 7.08 7.24
C PRO A 104 -28.24 8.33 8.05
N GLN A 105 -27.24 9.09 8.51
CA GLN A 105 -27.41 10.31 9.30
C GLN A 105 -27.47 11.59 8.43
N GLY A 106 -27.27 11.48 7.10
CA GLY A 106 -27.29 12.61 6.18
C GLY A 106 -26.02 12.69 5.33
N VAL A 107 -25.59 13.90 4.99
CA VAL A 107 -24.38 14.12 4.20
C VAL A 107 -23.17 14.10 5.12
N GLU A 108 -22.23 13.17 4.91
CA GLU A 108 -20.89 13.25 5.49
C GLU A 108 -20.02 14.11 4.58
N VAL A 109 -19.78 15.35 4.99
CA VAL A 109 -18.89 16.26 4.26
C VAL A 109 -17.44 15.92 4.60
N SER A 110 -16.90 14.96 3.86
CA SER A 110 -15.53 14.50 4.05
C SER A 110 -14.52 15.17 3.12
N ASN A 111 -14.79 16.39 2.63
CA ASN A 111 -13.94 17.20 1.73
C ASN A 111 -12.59 17.62 2.37
N SER A 112 -11.96 16.72 3.11
CA SER A 112 -10.65 16.85 3.71
C SER A 112 -9.61 16.72 2.61
N HIS A 113 -8.64 17.65 2.60
CA HIS A 113 -7.44 17.51 1.78
C HIS A 113 -6.43 16.54 2.42
N ASP A 114 -6.80 15.89 3.54
CA ASP A 114 -6.04 14.80 4.14
C ASP A 114 -6.50 13.44 3.58
N ILE A 115 -5.74 12.94 2.62
CA ILE A 115 -5.98 11.63 1.98
C ILE A 115 -5.75 10.43 2.92
N GLY A 116 -5.13 10.65 4.08
CA GLY A 116 -4.83 9.64 5.08
C GLY A 116 -6.04 9.23 5.90
N GLU A 117 -7.05 10.09 6.07
CA GLU A 117 -8.13 9.89 7.06
C GLU A 117 -8.90 8.56 6.95
N ARG A 118 -8.91 7.92 5.76
CA ARG A 118 -9.62 6.66 5.50
C ARG A 118 -8.71 5.44 5.34
N ILE A 119 -7.40 5.60 5.51
CA ILE A 119 -6.41 4.54 5.25
C ILE A 119 -6.27 3.63 6.47
N SER A 120 -6.89 2.44 6.45
CA SER A 120 -6.74 1.47 7.55
C SER A 120 -5.43 0.68 7.52
N TRP A 121 -4.80 0.53 6.35
CA TRP A 121 -3.58 -0.27 6.15
C TRP A 121 -2.48 0.57 5.49
N ILE A 122 -1.24 0.43 5.97
CA ILE A 122 -0.08 0.90 5.20
C ILE A 122 0.46 -0.24 4.34
N LEU A 123 0.38 -0.07 3.02
CA LEU A 123 0.80 -1.09 2.04
C LEU A 123 2.23 -0.90 1.52
N ARG A 124 2.88 0.18 1.94
CA ARG A 124 4.22 0.57 1.49
C ARG A 124 5.38 -0.20 2.15
N PRO A 125 5.35 -0.57 3.44
CA PRO A 125 6.47 -1.26 4.07
C PRO A 125 6.66 -2.71 3.61
N LYS A 126 7.83 -3.28 3.93
CA LYS A 126 8.17 -4.69 3.76
C LYS A 126 7.10 -5.62 4.37
N VAL A 127 6.63 -5.27 5.56
CA VAL A 127 5.52 -5.92 6.28
C VAL A 127 4.46 -4.86 6.58
N SER A 128 3.27 -5.05 6.02
CA SER A 128 2.14 -4.14 6.23
C SER A 128 1.58 -4.25 7.64
N HIS A 129 1.06 -3.14 8.16
CA HIS A 129 0.31 -3.11 9.41
C HIS A 129 -0.84 -2.12 9.32
N LYS A 130 -1.84 -2.30 10.18
CA LYS A 130 -2.96 -1.37 10.29
C LYS A 130 -2.52 -0.07 10.97
N LEU A 131 -3.13 1.05 10.60
CA LEU A 131 -2.77 2.39 11.06
C LEU A 131 -3.86 3.05 11.88
N ASN A 132 -3.51 3.44 13.11
CA ASN A 132 -4.22 4.45 13.87
C ASN A 132 -3.71 5.84 13.47
N GLN A 133 -4.47 6.89 13.77
CA GLN A 133 -4.09 8.27 13.50
C GLN A 133 -4.32 9.12 14.75
N VAL A 134 -3.36 9.97 15.07
CA VAL A 134 -3.45 10.97 16.14
C VAL A 134 -3.48 12.35 15.50
N THR A 135 -4.45 13.18 15.90
CA THR A 135 -4.54 14.60 15.53
C THR A 135 -4.14 15.44 16.73
N PHE A 136 -3.26 16.40 16.51
CA PHE A 136 -2.77 17.35 17.50
C PHE A 136 -3.58 18.65 17.48
N THR A 137 -3.49 19.44 18.54
CA THR A 137 -4.28 20.68 18.72
C THR A 137 -4.01 21.75 17.67
N ASP A 138 -2.86 21.69 17.01
CA ASP A 138 -2.48 22.55 15.88
C ASP A 138 -2.88 21.99 14.51
N GLY A 139 -3.66 20.91 14.48
CA GLY A 139 -4.17 20.27 13.28
C GLY A 139 -3.19 19.30 12.60
N TYR A 140 -1.96 19.15 13.09
CA TYR A 140 -1.05 18.14 12.56
C TYR A 140 -1.56 16.74 12.85
N GLN A 141 -1.33 15.83 11.93
CA GLN A 141 -1.73 14.44 12.05
C GLN A 141 -0.52 13.53 11.93
N LYS A 142 -0.52 12.44 12.70
CA LYS A 142 0.52 11.43 12.68
C LYS A 142 -0.09 10.04 12.75
N ASP A 143 0.35 9.16 11.86
CA ASP A 143 -0.02 7.76 11.88
C ASP A 143 0.83 6.97 12.89
N TYR A 144 0.19 5.99 13.53
CA TYR A 144 0.80 5.05 14.46
C TYR A 144 0.40 3.62 14.07
N PRO A 145 1.32 2.64 14.12
CA PRO A 145 0.94 1.24 14.00
C PRO A 145 -0.12 0.86 15.03
N HIS A 146 -1.12 0.08 14.63
CA HIS A 146 -2.19 -0.36 15.55
C HIS A 146 -1.70 -1.18 16.74
N THR A 147 -0.49 -1.74 16.66
CA THR A 147 0.16 -2.49 17.75
C THR A 147 0.80 -1.60 18.81
N MET A 148 0.90 -0.29 18.55
CA MET A 148 1.41 0.67 19.53
C MET A 148 0.27 1.27 20.35
N GLU A 149 0.51 1.45 21.64
CA GLU A 149 -0.37 2.24 22.49
C GLU A 149 -0.39 3.70 22.00
N LEU A 150 -1.59 4.25 21.87
CA LEU A 150 -1.77 5.63 21.43
C LEU A 150 -1.63 6.58 22.61
N PRO A 151 -1.00 7.76 22.42
CA PRO A 151 -1.01 8.79 23.44
C PRO A 151 -2.45 9.26 23.71
N ALA A 152 -2.76 9.55 24.97
CA ALA A 152 -4.08 9.98 25.41
C ALA A 152 -4.34 11.44 24.99
N VAL A 153 -5.61 11.82 24.90
CA VAL A 153 -6.00 13.22 24.69
C VAL A 153 -5.45 14.08 25.83
N GLY A 154 -4.73 15.14 25.47
CA GLY A 154 -4.03 16.02 26.40
C GLY A 154 -2.55 15.70 26.62
N ASP A 155 -2.07 14.52 26.19
CA ASP A 155 -0.65 14.19 26.28
C ASP A 155 0.20 15.10 25.38
N VAL A 156 1.42 15.40 25.83
CA VAL A 156 2.42 16.12 25.03
C VAL A 156 3.37 15.11 24.41
N VAL A 157 3.47 15.13 23.08
CA VAL A 157 4.33 14.24 22.30
C VAL A 157 5.35 15.08 21.54
N VAL A 158 6.62 14.67 21.61
CA VAL A 158 7.67 15.24 20.76
C VAL A 158 7.57 14.65 19.36
N VAL A 159 7.34 15.51 18.37
CA VAL A 159 7.32 15.14 16.95
C VAL A 159 8.58 15.67 16.28
N HIS A 160 9.38 14.76 15.73
CA HIS A 160 10.53 15.08 14.90
C HIS A 160 10.05 15.48 13.49
N GLN A 161 10.07 16.77 13.18
CA GLN A 161 9.59 17.29 11.90
C GLN A 161 10.71 17.98 11.12
N LYS A 162 10.72 17.75 9.81
CA LYS A 162 11.57 18.51 8.89
C LYS A 162 10.93 19.87 8.60
N VAL A 163 11.66 20.94 8.85
CA VAL A 163 11.25 22.33 8.62
C VAL A 163 12.29 23.05 7.77
N VAL A 164 11.91 24.17 7.17
CA VAL A 164 12.81 24.99 6.35
C VAL A 164 13.15 26.24 7.12
N GLU A 165 14.43 26.44 7.38
CA GLU A 165 14.95 27.63 8.04
C GLU A 165 16.16 28.15 7.29
N ASN A 166 16.20 29.46 7.03
CA ASN A 166 17.30 30.10 6.29
C ASN A 166 17.65 29.34 5.00
N PHE A 167 16.62 28.92 4.26
CA PHE A 167 16.75 28.12 3.05
C PHE A 167 17.48 26.76 3.23
N LYS A 168 17.53 26.20 4.42
CA LYS A 168 18.05 24.85 4.68
C LYS A 168 16.97 23.97 5.31
N LEU A 169 16.95 22.70 4.91
CA LEU A 169 16.07 21.70 5.53
C LEU A 169 16.73 21.24 6.83
N THR A 170 16.05 21.42 7.95
CA THR A 170 16.51 21.03 9.29
C THR A 170 15.46 20.16 9.97
N THR A 171 15.88 19.30 10.90
CA THR A 171 14.96 18.52 11.73
C THR A 171 14.81 19.21 13.07
N LYS A 172 13.57 19.35 13.56
CA LYS A 172 13.26 19.91 14.87
C LYS A 172 12.35 19.00 15.67
N ASP A 173 12.54 19.08 16.97
CA ASP A 173 11.68 18.49 17.97
C ASP A 173 10.60 19.51 18.30
N ILE A 174 9.36 19.16 18.00
CA ILE A 174 8.20 20.02 18.23
C ILE A 174 7.28 19.29 19.19
N GLU A 175 7.12 19.84 20.38
CA GLU A 175 6.13 19.38 21.34
C GLU A 175 4.72 19.72 20.83
N ARG A 176 3.87 18.70 20.76
CA ARG A 176 2.48 18.85 20.32
C ARG A 176 1.54 18.16 21.29
N THR A 177 0.44 18.81 21.62
CA THR A 177 -0.60 18.24 22.48
C THR A 177 -1.61 17.47 21.66
N VAL A 178 -1.93 16.25 22.10
CA VAL A 178 -2.91 15.39 21.43
C VAL A 178 -4.32 15.96 21.61
N ALA A 179 -5.02 16.17 20.50
CA ALA A 179 -6.41 16.63 20.47
C ALA A 179 -7.41 15.48 20.33
N SER A 180 -7.11 14.51 19.46
CA SER A 180 -7.97 13.35 19.22
C SER A 180 -7.20 12.21 18.57
N SER A 181 -7.80 11.02 18.55
CA SER A 181 -7.29 9.87 17.83
C SER A 181 -8.41 9.15 17.09
N LYS A 182 -8.04 8.45 16.02
CA LYS A 182 -8.90 7.53 15.26
C LYS A 182 -8.21 6.18 15.19
N THR A 183 -8.93 5.11 15.48
CA THR A 183 -8.38 3.77 15.31
C THR A 183 -8.42 3.36 13.83
N TRP A 184 -7.72 2.29 13.48
CA TRP A 184 -7.82 1.73 12.12
C TRP A 184 -9.24 1.25 11.80
N GLU A 185 -10.01 0.81 12.80
CA GLU A 185 -11.43 0.45 12.67
C GLU A 185 -12.28 1.68 12.32
N ASP A 186 -12.04 2.82 12.98
CA ASP A 186 -12.73 4.08 12.66
C ASP A 186 -12.45 4.50 11.21
N ARG A 187 -11.18 4.41 10.78
CA ARG A 187 -10.78 4.73 9.40
C ARG A 187 -11.39 3.75 8.39
N ARG A 188 -11.42 2.46 8.71
CA ARG A 188 -12.09 1.42 7.91
C ARG A 188 -13.57 1.73 7.77
N LYS A 189 -14.25 2.06 8.88
CA LYS A 189 -15.66 2.44 8.90
C LYS A 189 -15.92 3.68 8.04
N ALA A 190 -15.05 4.69 8.11
CA ALA A 190 -15.16 5.88 7.27
C ALA A 190 -15.07 5.54 5.76
N MET A 191 -14.18 4.61 5.38
CA MET A 191 -14.10 4.14 3.99
C MET A 191 -15.36 3.34 3.58
N THR A 192 -15.85 2.44 4.44
CA THR A 192 -16.98 1.56 4.11
C THR A 192 -18.28 2.33 3.89
N MET A 193 -18.44 3.51 4.49
CA MET A 193 -19.60 4.36 4.24
C MET A 193 -19.70 4.82 2.78
N ALA A 194 -18.57 5.08 2.10
CA ALA A 194 -18.58 5.36 0.67
C ALA A 194 -19.08 4.14 -0.13
N CYS A 195 -18.68 2.92 0.26
CA CYS A 195 -19.12 1.68 -0.39
C CYS A 195 -20.63 1.44 -0.25
N ARG A 196 -21.21 1.77 0.92
CA ARG A 196 -22.64 1.57 1.24
C ARG A 196 -23.60 2.37 0.36
N ASN A 197 -23.08 3.37 -0.37
CA ASN A 197 -23.88 4.13 -1.34
C ASN A 197 -24.26 3.29 -2.59
N CYS A 198 -23.57 2.17 -2.83
CA CYS A 198 -23.79 1.30 -3.99
C CYS A 198 -23.87 -0.20 -3.66
N HIS A 199 -23.25 -0.63 -2.56
CA HIS A 199 -23.13 -2.04 -2.19
C HIS A 199 -23.80 -2.34 -0.84
N ASN A 200 -24.30 -3.57 -0.69
CA ASN A 200 -24.80 -4.05 0.59
C ASN A 200 -23.65 -4.45 1.53
N ASP A 201 -23.97 -4.57 2.82
CA ASP A 201 -22.99 -4.86 3.88
C ASP A 201 -22.26 -6.18 3.67
N HIS A 202 -22.95 -7.24 3.23
CA HIS A 202 -22.32 -8.54 3.00
C HIS A 202 -21.24 -8.49 1.91
N PHE A 203 -21.49 -7.76 0.82
CA PHE A 203 -20.48 -7.54 -0.21
C PHE A 203 -19.26 -6.79 0.35
N ILE A 204 -19.49 -5.75 1.13
CA ILE A 204 -18.43 -4.90 1.71
C ILE A 204 -17.58 -5.70 2.69
N ASP A 205 -18.22 -6.46 3.57
CA ASP A 205 -17.55 -7.28 4.58
C ASP A 205 -16.71 -8.37 3.90
N ASN A 206 -17.25 -9.05 2.90
CA ASN A 206 -16.51 -10.06 2.12
C ASN A 206 -15.33 -9.47 1.35
N PHE A 207 -15.47 -8.25 0.82
CA PHE A 207 -14.36 -7.55 0.16
C PHE A 207 -13.23 -7.27 1.16
N TYR A 208 -13.55 -6.72 2.32
CA TYR A 208 -12.54 -6.38 3.33
C TYR A 208 -11.91 -7.61 3.98
N GLN A 209 -12.67 -8.69 4.15
CA GLN A 209 -12.12 -9.98 4.59
C GLN A 209 -11.07 -10.48 3.59
N GLN A 210 -11.39 -10.54 2.30
CA GLN A 210 -10.43 -10.96 1.26
C GLN A 210 -9.20 -10.04 1.18
N PHE A 211 -9.40 -8.73 1.32
CA PHE A 211 -8.27 -7.79 1.34
C PHE A 211 -7.37 -8.00 2.56
N ASP A 212 -7.94 -8.11 3.76
CA ASP A 212 -7.18 -8.35 4.98
C ASP A 212 -6.46 -9.70 4.93
N ASP A 213 -7.11 -10.75 4.43
CA ASP A 213 -6.53 -12.09 4.26
C ASP A 213 -5.36 -12.10 3.27
N LEU A 214 -5.46 -11.38 2.14
CA LEU A 214 -4.33 -11.29 1.20
C LEU A 214 -3.14 -10.56 1.83
N VAL A 215 -3.38 -9.45 2.54
CA VAL A 215 -2.30 -8.69 3.19
C VAL A 215 -1.61 -9.56 4.24
N ASN A 216 -2.38 -10.30 5.04
CA ASN A 216 -1.84 -11.22 6.03
C ASN A 216 -1.11 -12.39 5.38
N LEU A 217 -1.65 -12.99 4.32
CA LEU A 217 -0.98 -14.05 3.55
C LEU A 217 0.38 -13.57 3.04
N TYR A 218 0.44 -12.41 2.39
CA TYR A 218 1.72 -11.84 1.94
C TYR A 218 2.68 -11.61 3.11
N ASN A 219 2.19 -10.97 4.19
CA ASN A 219 2.99 -10.64 5.36
C ASN A 219 3.60 -11.89 6.00
N ASP A 220 2.78 -12.91 6.24
CA ASP A 220 3.16 -14.09 7.01
C ASP A 220 4.00 -15.06 6.19
N LYS A 221 3.63 -15.27 4.92
CA LYS A 221 4.30 -16.24 4.05
C LYS A 221 5.57 -15.72 3.39
N PHE A 222 5.66 -14.41 3.11
CA PHE A 222 6.75 -13.84 2.31
C PHE A 222 7.45 -12.67 3.00
N GLY A 223 6.68 -11.66 3.46
CA GLY A 223 7.23 -10.41 3.99
C GLY A 223 8.04 -10.58 5.27
N LYS A 224 7.48 -11.24 6.30
CA LYS A 224 8.15 -11.50 7.58
C LYS A 224 9.32 -12.47 7.41
N PRO A 225 9.21 -13.63 6.70
CA PRO A 225 10.34 -14.53 6.50
C PRO A 225 11.51 -13.89 5.76
N SER A 226 11.26 -13.20 4.64
CA SER A 226 12.33 -12.54 3.88
C SER A 226 13.02 -11.43 4.67
N LEU A 227 12.27 -10.63 5.43
CA LEU A 227 12.85 -9.63 6.34
C LEU A 227 13.70 -10.28 7.45
N ALA A 228 13.23 -11.36 8.06
CA ALA A 228 13.98 -12.09 9.07
C ALA A 228 15.30 -12.63 8.49
N ILE A 229 15.26 -13.24 7.31
CA ILE A 229 16.43 -13.74 6.59
C ILE A 229 17.45 -12.63 6.35
N MET A 230 17.03 -11.48 5.80
CA MET A 230 17.97 -10.38 5.52
C MET A 230 18.58 -9.79 6.80
N ASN A 231 17.80 -9.70 7.88
CA ASN A 231 18.32 -9.25 9.18
C ASN A 231 19.32 -10.24 9.77
N GLU A 232 19.01 -11.53 9.73
CA GLU A 232 19.88 -12.62 10.19
C GLU A 232 21.18 -12.69 9.35
N LEU A 233 21.11 -12.54 8.02
CA LEU A 233 22.28 -12.46 7.12
C LEU A 233 23.18 -11.26 7.45
N THR A 234 22.57 -10.12 7.76
CA THR A 234 23.30 -8.92 8.20
C THR A 234 24.02 -9.19 9.53
N ALA A 235 23.34 -9.84 10.48
CA ALA A 235 23.93 -10.21 11.77
C ALA A 235 25.09 -11.21 11.63
N ASP A 236 25.03 -12.08 10.61
CA ASP A 236 26.10 -13.00 10.25
C ASP A 236 27.24 -12.35 9.44
N GLY A 237 27.10 -11.08 9.05
CA GLY A 237 28.08 -10.36 8.23
C GLY A 237 28.12 -10.78 6.76
N VAL A 238 27.12 -11.53 6.29
CA VAL A 238 26.98 -11.94 4.88
C VAL A 238 26.48 -10.76 4.03
N VAL A 239 25.58 -9.95 4.57
CA VAL A 239 25.04 -8.74 3.92
C VAL A 239 25.53 -7.50 4.66
N ASP A 240 26.02 -6.50 3.93
CA ASP A 240 26.45 -5.22 4.49
C ASP A 240 25.31 -4.19 4.52
N ALA A 241 24.79 -3.91 5.71
CA ALA A 241 23.75 -2.88 5.89
C ALA A 241 24.22 -1.45 5.54
N GLY A 242 25.53 -1.20 5.50
CA GLY A 242 26.12 0.08 5.07
C GLY A 242 26.18 0.27 3.56
N ALA A 243 26.03 -0.81 2.78
CA ALA A 243 26.13 -0.81 1.33
C ALA A 243 24.88 -1.44 0.67
N PRO A 244 23.68 -0.85 0.84
CA PRO A 244 22.47 -1.37 0.22
C PRO A 244 22.61 -1.35 -1.32
N PHE A 245 22.02 -2.35 -1.99
CA PHE A 245 22.06 -2.52 -3.45
C PHE A 245 23.45 -2.84 -4.02
N SER A 246 24.36 -3.34 -3.19
CA SER A 246 25.72 -3.72 -3.64
C SER A 246 25.77 -5.12 -4.24
N THR A 247 24.80 -5.98 -3.91
CA THR A 247 24.72 -7.37 -4.37
C THR A 247 23.43 -7.65 -5.13
N GLU A 248 23.41 -8.72 -5.93
CA GLU A 248 22.19 -9.18 -6.60
C GLU A 248 21.09 -9.54 -5.60
N LEU A 249 21.45 -10.16 -4.46
CA LEU A 249 20.53 -10.47 -3.38
C LEU A 249 19.81 -9.21 -2.85
N ASP A 250 20.48 -8.07 -2.74
CA ASP A 250 19.86 -6.81 -2.32
C ASP A 250 18.79 -6.34 -3.30
N TRP A 251 19.08 -6.44 -4.60
CA TRP A 251 18.16 -6.05 -5.67
C TRP A 251 16.95 -6.98 -5.71
N VAL A 252 17.16 -8.30 -5.70
CA VAL A 252 16.08 -9.30 -5.69
C VAL A 252 15.20 -9.14 -4.46
N TYR A 253 15.81 -8.95 -3.28
CA TYR A 253 15.05 -8.68 -2.07
C TYR A 253 14.24 -7.38 -2.17
N PHE A 254 14.83 -6.32 -2.72
CA PHE A 254 14.11 -5.06 -2.92
C PHE A 254 12.91 -5.22 -3.84
N GLU A 255 13.08 -5.81 -5.02
CA GLU A 255 12.02 -6.06 -6.00
C GLU A 255 10.87 -6.89 -5.39
N LEU A 256 11.22 -7.97 -4.65
CA LEU A 256 10.27 -8.86 -3.98
C LEU A 256 9.27 -8.11 -3.09
N TRP A 257 9.75 -7.24 -2.20
CA TRP A 257 8.85 -6.55 -1.26
C TRP A 257 8.35 -5.19 -1.78
N HIS A 258 9.19 -4.45 -2.53
CA HIS A 258 8.94 -3.09 -2.99
C HIS A 258 8.03 -3.07 -4.21
N HIS A 259 8.26 -3.94 -5.18
CA HIS A 259 7.44 -3.99 -6.39
C HIS A 259 6.34 -5.02 -6.24
N GLU A 260 6.69 -6.29 -6.32
CA GLU A 260 5.75 -7.41 -6.42
C GLU A 260 4.81 -7.47 -5.20
N GLY A 261 5.40 -7.40 -4.00
CA GLY A 261 4.66 -7.42 -2.75
C GLY A 261 3.73 -6.22 -2.58
N ARG A 262 4.13 -5.02 -3.01
CA ARG A 262 3.24 -3.86 -2.98
C ARG A 262 2.15 -3.97 -4.03
N ARG A 263 2.44 -4.43 -5.25
CA ARG A 263 1.45 -4.64 -6.32
C ARG A 263 0.34 -5.57 -5.87
N ALA A 264 0.69 -6.72 -5.31
CA ALA A 264 -0.27 -7.70 -4.80
C ALA A 264 -1.27 -7.06 -3.81
N ARG A 265 -0.73 -6.36 -2.80
CA ARG A 265 -1.52 -5.74 -1.73
C ARG A 265 -2.37 -4.58 -2.24
N HIS A 266 -1.84 -3.73 -3.12
CA HIS A 266 -2.63 -2.66 -3.74
C HIS A 266 -3.71 -3.21 -4.66
N GLY A 267 -3.42 -4.26 -5.44
CA GLY A 267 -4.39 -4.95 -6.29
C GLY A 267 -5.62 -5.39 -5.50
N ALA A 268 -5.41 -6.03 -4.34
CA ALA A 268 -6.54 -6.47 -3.51
C ALA A 268 -7.34 -5.31 -2.93
N SER A 269 -6.66 -4.22 -2.55
CA SER A 269 -7.32 -3.04 -1.96
C SER A 269 -8.27 -2.30 -2.91
N MET A 270 -8.19 -2.54 -4.22
CA MET A 270 -8.96 -1.82 -5.23
C MET A 270 -9.60 -2.75 -6.29
N MET A 271 -9.73 -4.03 -5.98
CA MET A 271 -10.32 -5.06 -6.85
C MET A 271 -9.66 -5.19 -8.23
N GLY A 272 -8.32 -5.15 -8.26
CA GLY A 272 -7.51 -5.46 -9.45
C GLY A 272 -7.01 -6.90 -9.41
N PRO A 273 -7.76 -7.88 -9.94
CA PRO A 273 -7.41 -9.30 -9.82
C PRO A 273 -6.10 -9.65 -10.52
N ASP A 274 -5.76 -8.97 -11.62
CA ASP A 274 -4.54 -9.22 -12.38
C ASP A 274 -3.31 -8.71 -11.60
N TYR A 275 -3.42 -7.52 -11.01
CA TYR A 275 -2.41 -6.96 -10.10
C TYR A 275 -2.29 -7.69 -8.76
N THR A 276 -3.38 -8.27 -8.26
CA THR A 276 -3.33 -9.15 -7.09
C THR A 276 -2.56 -10.43 -7.41
N HIS A 277 -2.86 -11.04 -8.56
CA HIS A 277 -2.36 -12.36 -8.90
C HIS A 277 -1.12 -12.32 -9.78
N TRP A 278 -1.27 -12.06 -11.09
CA TRP A 278 -0.22 -12.21 -12.08
C TRP A 278 0.92 -11.21 -11.92
N HIS A 279 0.61 -9.93 -11.71
CA HIS A 279 1.62 -8.89 -11.43
C HIS A 279 1.95 -8.75 -9.94
N GLY A 280 1.41 -9.63 -9.10
CA GLY A 280 1.52 -9.58 -7.64
C GLY A 280 2.00 -10.91 -7.08
N MET A 281 1.08 -11.68 -6.49
CA MET A 281 1.42 -12.92 -5.76
C MET A 281 2.15 -13.98 -6.60
N TYR A 282 1.91 -14.03 -7.91
CA TYR A 282 2.62 -14.94 -8.83
C TYR A 282 4.11 -14.57 -8.90
N GLU A 283 4.42 -13.29 -9.13
CA GLU A 283 5.79 -12.79 -9.14
C GLU A 283 6.42 -12.90 -7.75
N VAL A 284 5.72 -12.50 -6.68
CA VAL A 284 6.19 -12.68 -5.29
C VAL A 284 6.61 -14.13 -5.04
N ALA A 285 5.78 -15.09 -5.43
CA ALA A 285 6.12 -16.50 -5.26
C ALA A 285 7.31 -16.88 -6.16
N GLY A 286 7.28 -16.51 -7.43
CA GLY A 286 8.35 -16.79 -8.39
C GLY A 286 9.72 -16.31 -7.88
N THR A 287 9.82 -15.03 -7.55
CA THR A 287 11.03 -14.38 -7.05
C THR A 287 11.44 -14.95 -5.70
N PHE A 288 10.51 -15.17 -4.77
CA PHE A 288 10.84 -15.72 -3.46
C PHE A 288 11.47 -17.11 -3.56
N TYR A 289 10.85 -18.05 -4.28
CA TYR A 289 11.32 -19.45 -4.32
C TYR A 289 12.47 -19.66 -5.29
N ASN A 290 12.45 -19.01 -6.45
CA ASN A 290 13.39 -19.32 -7.53
C ASN A 290 14.60 -18.41 -7.59
N GLU A 291 14.57 -17.24 -6.91
CA GLU A 291 15.66 -16.26 -6.96
C GLU A 291 16.17 -15.94 -5.55
N PHE A 292 15.31 -15.41 -4.69
CA PHE A 292 15.70 -14.93 -3.36
C PHE A 292 16.29 -16.05 -2.49
N LEU A 293 15.57 -17.17 -2.29
CA LEU A 293 16.07 -18.26 -1.42
C LEU A 293 17.36 -18.91 -1.93
N PRO A 294 17.54 -19.18 -3.24
CA PRO A 294 18.84 -19.61 -3.78
C PRO A 294 19.96 -18.60 -3.54
N LEU A 295 19.73 -17.31 -3.84
CA LEU A 295 20.74 -16.26 -3.66
C LEU A 295 21.15 -16.06 -2.20
N VAL A 296 20.24 -16.30 -1.24
CA VAL A 296 20.57 -16.32 0.19
C VAL A 296 21.63 -17.37 0.50
N VAL A 297 21.49 -18.58 -0.06
CA VAL A 297 22.45 -19.67 0.17
C VAL A 297 23.76 -19.41 -0.56
N GLU A 298 23.69 -18.89 -1.79
CA GLU A 298 24.87 -18.55 -2.59
C GLU A 298 25.71 -17.45 -1.92
N ALA A 299 25.11 -16.33 -1.54
CA ALA A 299 25.80 -15.24 -0.85
C ALA A 299 26.46 -15.72 0.46
N ALA A 300 25.79 -16.62 1.20
CA ALA A 300 26.34 -17.21 2.41
C ALA A 300 27.53 -18.16 2.11
N GLU A 301 27.46 -18.96 1.04
CA GLU A 301 28.53 -19.87 0.63
C GLU A 301 29.78 -19.10 0.15
N GLU A 302 29.58 -18.01 -0.60
CA GLU A 302 30.65 -17.09 -1.01
C GLU A 302 31.35 -16.44 0.20
N HIS A 303 30.58 -16.13 1.25
CA HIS A 303 31.15 -15.61 2.49
C HIS A 303 31.99 -16.67 3.20
N SER A 304 31.49 -17.90 3.35
CA SER A 304 32.28 -19.08 3.73
C SER A 304 31.49 -20.38 3.58
N HIS A 305 32.19 -21.50 3.37
CA HIS A 305 31.59 -22.85 3.41
C HIS A 305 30.81 -23.15 4.70
N ALA A 306 31.18 -22.56 5.84
CA ALA A 306 30.46 -22.74 7.08
C ALA A 306 29.11 -22.01 7.07
N MET A 307 29.09 -20.79 6.51
CA MET A 307 27.88 -19.99 6.36
C MET A 307 26.93 -20.58 5.33
N GLY A 308 27.40 -21.03 4.18
CA GLY A 308 26.51 -21.66 3.21
C GLY A 308 25.86 -22.94 3.73
N ARG A 309 26.56 -23.77 4.53
CA ARG A 309 25.92 -24.90 5.25
C ARG A 309 24.83 -24.45 6.24
N LYS A 310 25.11 -23.41 7.04
CA LYS A 310 24.15 -22.84 8.00
C LYS A 310 22.90 -22.34 7.28
N TRP A 311 23.09 -21.53 6.24
CA TRP A 311 22.01 -20.89 5.52
C TRP A 311 21.22 -21.84 4.65
N LYS A 312 21.86 -22.85 4.08
CA LYS A 312 21.14 -23.97 3.45
C LYS A 312 20.20 -24.66 4.44
N ALA A 313 20.66 -24.99 5.64
CA ALA A 313 19.81 -25.62 6.65
C ALA A 313 18.65 -24.71 7.09
N ARG A 314 18.90 -23.40 7.23
CA ARG A 314 17.89 -22.39 7.57
C ARG A 314 16.80 -22.24 6.49
N VAL A 315 17.20 -22.26 5.22
CA VAL A 315 16.27 -22.24 4.07
C VAL A 315 15.50 -23.55 3.97
N ASP A 316 16.16 -24.70 4.16
CA ASP A 316 15.50 -26.01 4.18
C ASP A 316 14.45 -26.09 5.32
N GLU A 317 14.75 -25.56 6.50
CA GLU A 317 13.79 -25.45 7.62
C GLU A 317 12.54 -24.65 7.23
N LEU A 318 12.73 -23.48 6.58
CA LEU A 318 11.62 -22.68 6.08
C LEU A 318 10.78 -23.45 5.06
N LEU A 319 11.41 -24.09 4.07
CA LEU A 319 10.70 -24.87 3.04
C LEU A 319 9.98 -26.11 3.59
N ASN A 320 10.37 -26.57 4.78
CA ASN A 320 9.69 -27.65 5.50
C ASN A 320 8.48 -27.18 6.33
N SER A 321 8.22 -25.88 6.43
CA SER A 321 7.05 -25.35 7.15
C SER A 321 5.74 -25.59 6.37
N PRO A 322 4.58 -25.65 7.04
CA PRO A 322 3.29 -25.95 6.42
C PRO A 322 2.93 -25.12 5.18
N ASP A 323 3.36 -23.86 5.11
CA ASP A 323 3.03 -22.96 3.99
C ASP A 323 3.84 -23.24 2.71
N HIS A 324 4.93 -24.00 2.83
CA HIS A 324 5.89 -24.24 1.76
C HIS A 324 6.02 -25.72 1.37
N VAL A 325 5.40 -26.65 2.11
CA VAL A 325 5.52 -28.10 1.83
C VAL A 325 5.10 -28.52 0.42
N TRP A 326 4.26 -27.72 -0.26
CA TRP A 326 3.86 -27.94 -1.64
C TRP A 326 5.06 -27.97 -2.62
N THR A 327 6.17 -27.33 -2.26
CA THR A 327 7.42 -27.34 -3.05
C THR A 327 8.04 -28.73 -3.18
N LYS A 328 7.65 -29.68 -2.33
CA LYS A 328 8.05 -31.10 -2.42
C LYS A 328 7.25 -31.91 -3.46
N GLY A 329 6.30 -31.27 -4.13
CA GLY A 329 5.39 -31.90 -5.08
C GLY A 329 4.14 -32.47 -4.43
N LEU A 330 3.23 -32.93 -5.27
CA LEU A 330 1.99 -33.59 -4.86
C LEU A 330 2.27 -35.04 -4.42
N SER A 331 1.47 -35.56 -3.47
CA SER A 331 1.46 -37.00 -3.23
C SER A 331 0.98 -37.75 -4.48
N PRO A 332 1.36 -39.03 -4.67
CA PRO A 332 0.88 -39.81 -5.80
C PRO A 332 -0.65 -39.81 -5.94
N GLU A 333 -1.40 -39.87 -4.83
CA GLU A 333 -2.86 -39.82 -4.89
C GLU A 333 -3.37 -38.46 -5.40
N LYS A 334 -2.79 -37.36 -4.90
CA LYS A 334 -3.18 -36.01 -5.33
C LYS A 334 -2.81 -35.75 -6.80
N ALA A 335 -1.65 -36.22 -7.23
CA ALA A 335 -1.23 -36.11 -8.63
C ALA A 335 -2.16 -36.91 -9.56
N GLN A 336 -2.55 -38.12 -9.15
CA GLN A 336 -3.48 -38.94 -9.92
C GLN A 336 -4.89 -38.32 -9.97
N ALA A 337 -5.37 -37.77 -8.85
CA ALA A 337 -6.65 -37.07 -8.80
C ALA A 337 -6.65 -35.84 -9.73
N LEU A 338 -5.57 -35.05 -9.72
CA LEU A 338 -5.41 -33.89 -10.60
C LEU A 338 -5.40 -34.32 -12.08
N ALA A 339 -4.63 -35.34 -12.44
CA ALA A 339 -4.57 -35.86 -13.80
C ALA A 339 -5.94 -36.38 -14.27
N ALA A 340 -6.68 -37.08 -13.40
CA ALA A 340 -8.02 -37.56 -13.71
C ALA A 340 -9.00 -36.40 -13.96
N GLU A 341 -8.91 -35.31 -13.18
CA GLU A 341 -9.72 -34.12 -13.38
C GLU A 341 -9.39 -33.41 -14.71
N TYR A 342 -8.10 -33.23 -15.03
CA TYR A 342 -7.67 -32.64 -16.30
C TYR A 342 -8.14 -33.47 -17.50
N LYS A 343 -8.03 -34.79 -17.41
CA LYS A 343 -8.53 -35.70 -18.45
C LYS A 343 -10.05 -35.61 -18.59
N ALA A 344 -10.79 -35.59 -17.49
CA ALA A 344 -12.25 -35.50 -17.52
C ALA A 344 -12.74 -34.16 -18.06
N ARG A 345 -12.07 -33.05 -17.71
CA ARG A 345 -12.50 -31.69 -18.04
C ARG A 345 -11.99 -31.20 -19.39
N TYR A 346 -10.76 -31.54 -19.74
CA TYR A 346 -10.04 -31.01 -20.91
C TYR A 346 -9.55 -32.09 -21.88
N ASN A 347 -9.71 -33.37 -21.56
CA ASN A 347 -9.14 -34.49 -22.33
C ASN A 347 -7.61 -34.38 -22.51
N GLN A 348 -6.94 -33.85 -21.48
CA GLN A 348 -5.48 -33.69 -21.38
C GLN A 348 -4.87 -34.74 -20.45
#